data_AF-A0A8S0TLC0-F1
#
_entry.id   AF-A0A8S0TLC0-F1
#
_cell.length_a   1.000
_cell.length_b   1.000
_cell.length_c   1.000
_cell.angle_alpha   90.00
_cell.angle_beta   90.00
_cell.angle_gamma   90.00
#
_symmetry.space_group_name_H-M   'P 1'
#
loop_
_entity.id
_entity.type
_entity.pdbx_description
1 polymer ?
#
loop_
_entity_poly.entity_id
_entity_poly.type
_entity_poly.pdbx_seq_one_letter_code
_entity_poly.pdbx_strand_id
1 'polypeptide(L)'
;MDLKPFNQDIDGLINDFAKGGSTAFTEFKRIWLSRKFSFVFEASPSTNQACFMRSLYAHSIGYMVSTGSLPNRVGGLYCLYCFYETQPFKPPFKIYLSLGDMKRMKDLVVDTKTRCKSCFYFGQENAREECREYMNSQKYRTVVAKQRIRWEGT
;
A
#
# COMPACT_ATOMS: atom_id res chain seq x y z
N MET A 1 2.41 -6.26 -20.66
CA MET A 1 3.19 -6.26 -19.40
C MET A 1 2.72 -7.44 -18.59
N ASP A 2 3.65 -8.29 -18.13
CA ASP A 2 3.32 -9.31 -17.16
C ASP A 2 3.22 -8.67 -15.77
N LEU A 3 2.04 -8.76 -15.15
CA LEU A 3 1.74 -8.17 -13.85
C LEU A 3 1.88 -9.19 -12.70
N LYS A 4 2.11 -10.47 -13.05
CA LYS A 4 2.24 -11.56 -12.07
C LYS A 4 3.36 -11.32 -11.05
N PRO A 5 4.56 -10.82 -11.41
CA PRO A 5 5.62 -10.59 -10.42
C PRO A 5 5.21 -9.59 -9.34
N PHE A 6 4.53 -8.50 -9.73
CA PHE A 6 4.05 -7.49 -8.78
C PHE A 6 2.98 -8.03 -7.84
N ASN A 7 2.08 -8.89 -8.35
CA ASN A 7 1.09 -9.55 -7.52
C ASN A 7 1.76 -10.50 -6.52
N GLN A 8 2.78 -11.24 -6.93
CA GLN A 8 3.57 -12.12 -6.04
C GLN A 8 4.32 -11.33 -4.96
N ASP A 9 4.86 -10.16 -5.31
CA ASP A 9 5.49 -9.27 -4.33
C ASP A 9 4.49 -8.78 -3.28
N ILE A 10 3.29 -8.38 -3.71
CA ILE A 10 2.18 -8.01 -2.81
C ILE A 10 1.77 -9.20 -1.94
N ASP A 11 1.63 -10.39 -2.53
CA ASP A 11 1.28 -11.62 -1.81
C ASP A 11 2.32 -11.91 -0.73
N GLY A 12 3.61 -11.84 -1.07
CA GLY A 12 4.71 -12.06 -0.13
C GLY A 12 4.71 -11.04 1.00
N LEU A 13 4.50 -9.75 0.69
CA LEU A 13 4.40 -8.68 1.68
C LEU A 13 3.24 -8.92 2.66
N ILE A 14 2.03 -9.18 2.14
CA ILE A 14 0.84 -9.39 2.97
C ILE A 14 0.95 -10.67 3.79
N ASN A 15 1.48 -11.76 3.21
CA ASN A 15 1.64 -13.02 3.92
C ASN A 15 2.67 -12.91 5.05
N ASP A 16 3.77 -12.19 4.85
CA ASP A 16 4.73 -11.96 5.94
C ASP A 16 4.15 -11.10 7.06
N PHE A 17 3.35 -10.08 6.71
CA PHE A 17 2.61 -9.32 7.70
C PHE A 17 1.64 -10.22 8.47
N ALA A 18 0.88 -11.07 7.76
CA ALA A 18 -0.09 -11.95 8.38
C ALA A 18 0.54 -12.98 9.33
N LYS A 19 1.73 -13.51 9.01
CA LYS A 19 2.50 -14.42 9.89
C LYS A 19 2.83 -13.79 11.25
N GLY A 20 2.99 -12.47 11.30
CA GLY A 20 3.26 -11.75 12.55
C GLY A 20 2.08 -11.71 13.52
N GLY A 21 0.87 -12.09 13.08
CA GLY A 21 -0.35 -12.12 13.90
C GLY A 21 -0.89 -10.76 14.36
N SER A 22 -0.14 -9.68 14.13
CA SER A 22 -0.53 -8.31 14.44
C SER A 22 -1.42 -7.71 13.34
N THR A 23 -2.29 -6.80 13.72
CA THR A 23 -3.05 -5.95 12.78
C THR A 23 -2.59 -4.49 12.81
N ALA A 24 -1.55 -4.17 13.59
CA ALA A 24 -1.03 -2.82 13.75
C ALA A 24 -0.32 -2.34 12.47
N PHE A 25 -0.60 -1.09 12.08
CA PHE A 25 0.05 -0.49 10.93
C PHE A 25 1.56 -0.32 11.11
N THR A 26 2.04 -0.14 12.34
CA THR A 26 3.48 -0.05 12.65
C THR A 26 4.25 -1.30 12.22
N GLU A 27 3.69 -2.49 12.45
CA GLU A 27 4.30 -3.74 12.00
C GLU A 27 4.26 -3.89 10.49
N PHE A 28 3.13 -3.54 9.86
CA PHE A 28 3.04 -3.54 8.40
C PHE A 28 4.08 -2.59 7.78
N LYS A 29 4.20 -1.37 8.32
CA LYS A 29 5.17 -0.37 7.89
C LYS A 29 6.60 -0.90 8.04
N ARG A 30 6.92 -1.57 9.16
CA ARG A 30 8.26 -2.17 9.36
C ARG A 30 8.60 -3.17 8.24
N ILE A 31 7.65 -4.02 7.86
CA ILE A 31 7.84 -5.03 6.79
C ILE A 31 7.88 -4.37 5.40
N TRP A 32 7.02 -3.38 5.15
CA TRP A 32 7.03 -2.58 3.92
C TRP A 32 8.42 -1.98 3.66
N LEU A 33 9.03 -1.43 4.72
CA LEU A 33 10.35 -0.80 4.63
C LEU A 33 11.47 -1.82 4.51
N SER A 34 11.43 -2.92 5.27
CA SER A 34 12.46 -3.96 5.15
C SER A 34 12.48 -4.58 3.75
N ARG A 35 11.32 -4.70 3.10
CA ARG A 35 11.17 -5.16 1.72
C ARG A 35 11.45 -4.09 0.66
N LYS A 36 11.74 -2.85 1.06
CA LYS A 36 11.93 -1.70 0.15
C LYS A 36 10.77 -1.55 -0.84
N PHE A 37 9.54 -1.79 -0.39
CA PHE A 37 8.39 -1.94 -1.29
C PHE A 37 8.02 -0.64 -2.04
N SER A 38 8.42 0.52 -1.52
CA SER A 38 8.26 1.81 -2.21
C SER A 38 8.95 1.84 -3.59
N PHE A 39 9.97 1.01 -3.83
CA PHE A 39 10.68 0.91 -5.10
C PHE A 39 9.87 0.19 -6.20
N VAL A 40 8.69 -0.35 -5.88
CA VAL A 40 7.79 -0.99 -6.86
C VAL A 40 7.48 -0.10 -8.07
N PHE A 41 7.44 1.23 -7.88
CA PHE A 41 7.17 2.19 -8.95
C PHE A 41 8.39 2.48 -9.83
N GLU A 42 9.60 2.13 -9.40
CA GLU A 42 10.78 2.25 -10.26
C GLU A 42 10.78 1.19 -11.36
N ALA A 43 10.20 0.03 -11.07
CA ALA A 43 9.92 -1.01 -12.06
C ALA A 43 8.62 -0.77 -12.86
N SER A 44 7.96 0.39 -12.69
CA SER A 44 6.74 0.70 -13.43
C SER A 44 7.02 0.84 -14.93
N PRO A 45 6.08 0.44 -15.80
CA PRO A 45 6.29 0.55 -17.23
C PRO A 45 6.29 2.01 -17.67
N SER A 46 7.06 2.32 -18.71
CA SER A 46 7.01 3.63 -19.36
C SER A 46 5.69 3.87 -20.09
N THR A 47 5.02 2.82 -20.56
CA THR A 47 3.71 2.86 -21.22
C THR A 47 2.65 2.15 -20.38
N ASN A 48 1.38 2.53 -20.56
CA ASN A 48 0.25 1.87 -19.89
C ASN A 48 0.32 1.87 -18.34
N GLN A 49 0.84 2.96 -17.76
CA GLN A 49 0.93 3.18 -16.30
C GLN A 49 -0.43 3.06 -15.60
N ALA A 50 -1.52 3.44 -16.28
CA ALA A 50 -2.87 3.29 -15.76
C ALA A 50 -3.24 1.83 -15.50
N CYS A 51 -2.90 0.90 -16.41
CA CYS A 51 -3.15 -0.53 -16.23
C CYS A 51 -2.31 -1.08 -15.07
N PHE A 52 -1.03 -0.70 -15.00
CA PHE A 52 -0.15 -1.05 -13.89
C PHE A 52 -0.73 -0.63 -12.54
N MET A 53 -1.09 0.65 -12.39
CA MET A 53 -1.65 1.18 -11.14
C MET A 53 -2.98 0.52 -10.77
N ARG A 54 -3.86 0.34 -11.75
CA ARG A 54 -5.14 -0.36 -11.54
C ARG A 54 -4.91 -1.80 -11.09
N SER A 55 -3.89 -2.49 -11.60
CA SER A 55 -3.56 -3.85 -11.18
C SER A 55 -3.11 -3.91 -9.73
N LEU A 56 -2.19 -3.04 -9.31
CA LEU A 56 -1.74 -2.98 -7.91
C LEU A 56 -2.90 -2.73 -6.95
N TYR A 57 -3.78 -1.79 -7.30
CA TYR A 57 -4.97 -1.50 -6.52
C TYR A 57 -5.95 -2.68 -6.54
N ALA A 58 -6.26 -3.26 -7.69
CA ALA A 58 -7.19 -4.38 -7.80
C ALA A 58 -6.73 -5.59 -6.97
N HIS A 59 -5.43 -5.91 -7.01
CA HIS A 59 -4.87 -7.02 -6.23
C HIS A 59 -4.97 -6.76 -4.72
N SER A 60 -4.67 -5.54 -4.28
CA SER A 60 -4.78 -5.15 -2.87
C SER A 60 -6.23 -5.08 -2.38
N ILE A 61 -7.15 -4.61 -3.21
CA ILE A 61 -8.61 -4.65 -2.96
C ILE A 61 -9.04 -6.10 -2.80
N GLY A 62 -8.57 -7.00 -3.66
CA GLY A 62 -8.85 -8.44 -3.59
C GLY A 62 -8.59 -9.01 -2.20
N TYR A 63 -7.43 -8.71 -1.60
CA TYR A 63 -7.14 -9.10 -0.22
C TYR A 63 -8.08 -8.45 0.80
N MET A 64 -8.28 -7.14 0.71
CA MET A 64 -9.11 -6.37 1.63
C MET A 64 -10.55 -6.91 1.72
N VAL A 65 -11.13 -7.26 0.57
CA VAL A 65 -12.53 -7.70 0.46
C VAL A 65 -12.70 -9.22 0.54
N SER A 66 -11.58 -9.96 0.59
CA SER A 66 -11.57 -11.43 0.69
C SER A 66 -12.16 -11.94 2.01
N THR A 67 -12.41 -13.24 2.06
CA THR A 67 -12.75 -14.00 3.27
C THR A 67 -11.53 -14.58 3.98
N GLY A 68 -10.32 -14.07 3.67
CA GLY A 68 -9.08 -14.50 4.30
C GLY A 68 -8.98 -14.09 5.78
N SER A 69 -7.83 -14.37 6.38
CA SER A 69 -7.58 -13.99 7.78
C SER A 69 -7.67 -12.47 7.98
N LEU A 70 -7.97 -12.03 9.20
CA LEU A 70 -8.05 -10.61 9.52
C LEU A 70 -6.74 -9.87 9.19
N PRO A 71 -5.54 -10.36 9.57
CA PRO A 71 -4.27 -9.76 9.14
C PRO A 71 -4.09 -9.67 7.62
N ASN A 72 -4.50 -10.69 6.84
CA ASN A 72 -4.42 -10.63 5.38
C ASN A 72 -5.31 -9.50 4.82
N ARG A 73 -6.56 -9.41 5.30
CA ARG A 73 -7.52 -8.38 4.86
C ARG A 73 -7.03 -6.97 5.23
N VAL A 74 -6.54 -6.80 6.46
CA VAL A 74 -5.94 -5.53 6.92
C VAL A 74 -4.67 -5.18 6.13
N GLY A 75 -3.83 -6.18 5.82
CA GLY A 75 -2.65 -6.00 4.97
C GLY A 75 -3.01 -5.47 3.58
N GLY A 76 -4.09 -5.98 2.96
CA GLY A 76 -4.61 -5.46 1.70
C GLY A 76 -5.03 -3.98 1.78
N LEU A 77 -5.69 -3.58 2.86
CA LEU A 77 -6.05 -2.17 3.12
C LEU A 77 -4.81 -1.29 3.29
N TYR A 78 -3.80 -1.76 4.02
CA TYR A 78 -2.55 -1.02 4.20
C TYR A 78 -1.74 -0.91 2.91
N CYS A 79 -1.71 -1.95 2.06
CA CYS A 79 -1.14 -1.87 0.71
C CYS A 79 -1.79 -0.75 -0.10
N LEU A 80 -3.14 -0.66 -0.12
CA LEU A 80 -3.85 0.39 -0.83
C LEU A 80 -3.47 1.79 -0.36
N TYR A 81 -3.44 1.98 0.96
CA TYR A 81 -3.02 3.24 1.57
C TYR A 81 -1.59 3.60 1.17
N CYS A 82 -0.64 2.68 1.35
CA CYS A 82 0.76 2.92 1.02
C CYS A 82 0.97 3.22 -0.47
N PHE A 83 0.34 2.46 -1.36
CA PHE A 83 0.44 2.71 -2.81
C PHE A 83 -0.13 4.07 -3.21
N TYR A 84 -1.24 4.50 -2.61
CA TYR A 84 -1.81 5.80 -2.92
C TYR A 84 -0.90 6.96 -2.49
N GLU A 85 -0.31 6.88 -1.30
CA GLU A 85 0.55 7.92 -0.75
C GLU A 85 1.93 8.00 -1.45
N THR A 86 2.49 6.86 -1.86
CA THR A 86 3.85 6.77 -2.43
C THR A 86 3.92 6.88 -3.94
N GLN A 87 2.77 6.93 -4.62
CA GLN A 87 2.77 6.96 -6.07
C GLN A 87 3.51 8.19 -6.62
N PRO A 88 4.31 8.04 -7.70
CA PRO A 88 5.09 9.12 -8.27
C PRO A 88 4.30 10.01 -9.25
N PHE A 89 2.99 9.80 -9.40
CA PHE A 89 2.19 10.44 -10.45
C PHE A 89 1.58 11.77 -10.00
N LYS A 90 1.56 12.73 -10.93
CA LYS A 90 0.90 14.03 -10.77
C LYS A 90 0.06 14.30 -12.04
N PRO A 91 -1.29 14.32 -11.94
CA PRO A 91 -2.10 14.07 -10.75
C PRO A 91 -2.04 12.61 -10.25
N PRO A 92 -2.38 12.33 -8.98
CA PRO A 92 -2.44 10.97 -8.46
C PRO A 92 -3.52 10.12 -9.16
N PHE A 93 -3.23 8.85 -9.42
CA PHE A 93 -4.22 7.84 -9.79
C PHE A 93 -5.18 7.60 -8.64
N LYS A 94 -6.48 7.70 -8.95
CA LYS A 94 -7.56 7.46 -8.01
C LYS A 94 -7.77 5.97 -7.80
N ILE A 95 -8.11 5.59 -6.56
CA ILE A 95 -8.62 4.26 -6.24
C ILE A 95 -10.12 4.25 -6.53
N TYR A 96 -10.58 3.26 -7.28
CA TYR A 96 -11.99 3.03 -7.55
C TYR A 96 -12.45 1.81 -6.76
N LEU A 97 -13.53 1.97 -5.99
CA LEU A 97 -14.14 0.91 -5.19
C LEU A 97 -15.60 0.76 -5.58
N SER A 98 -16.06 -0.48 -5.76
CA SER A 98 -17.48 -0.74 -5.94
C SER A 98 -18.24 -0.52 -4.62
N LEU A 99 -19.57 -0.39 -4.70
CA LEU A 99 -20.40 -0.33 -3.50
C LEU A 99 -20.24 -1.58 -2.62
N GLY A 100 -20.03 -2.75 -3.24
CA GLY A 100 -19.73 -4.00 -2.55
C GLY A 100 -18.40 -3.95 -1.78
N ASP A 101 -17.36 -3.42 -2.41
CA ASP A 101 -16.04 -3.27 -1.79
C ASP A 101 -16.10 -2.31 -0.61
N MET A 102 -16.83 -1.21 -0.76
CA MET A 102 -17.05 -0.23 0.32
C MET A 102 -17.78 -0.85 1.51
N LYS A 103 -18.79 -1.69 1.28
CA LYS A 103 -19.47 -2.42 2.35
C LYS A 103 -18.50 -3.35 3.09
N ARG A 104 -17.74 -4.16 2.35
CA ARG A 104 -16.76 -5.09 2.92
C ARG A 104 -15.62 -4.40 3.65
N MET A 105 -15.20 -3.22 3.20
CA MET A 105 -14.23 -2.38 3.91
C MET A 105 -14.80 -1.89 5.24
N LYS A 106 -16.06 -1.44 5.28
CA LYS A 106 -16.71 -1.04 6.53
C LYS A 106 -16.81 -2.21 7.51
N ASP A 107 -17.19 -3.39 7.02
CA ASP A 107 -17.25 -4.60 7.84
C ASP A 107 -15.87 -4.95 8.41
N LEU A 108 -14.79 -4.82 7.62
CA LEU A 108 -13.42 -5.00 8.09
C LEU A 108 -13.03 -4.00 9.20
N VAL A 109 -13.47 -2.74 9.11
CA VAL A 109 -13.24 -1.74 10.16
C VAL A 109 -13.99 -2.11 11.44
N VAL A 110 -15.17 -2.71 11.36
CA VAL A 110 -15.91 -3.19 12.53
C VAL A 110 -15.23 -4.43 13.13
N ASP A 111 -14.82 -5.38 12.29
CA ASP A 111 -14.09 -6.60 12.69
C ASP A 111 -12.79 -6.27 13.44
N THR A 112 -12.04 -5.29 12.94
CA THR A 112 -10.79 -4.83 13.59
C THR A 112 -11.07 -4.19 14.95
N LYS A 113 -12.08 -3.33 15.06
CA LYS A 113 -12.45 -2.70 16.35
C LYS A 113 -12.90 -3.71 17.40
N THR A 114 -13.67 -4.72 17.02
CA THR A 114 -14.21 -5.72 17.95
C THR A 114 -13.13 -6.68 18.45
N ARG A 115 -12.18 -7.06 17.59
CA ARG A 115 -11.14 -8.04 17.89
C ARG A 115 -9.85 -7.42 18.44
N CYS A 116 -9.70 -6.10 18.32
CA CYS A 116 -8.50 -5.39 18.71
C CYS A 116 -8.85 -4.14 19.53
N LYS A 117 -8.96 -4.31 20.86
CA LYS A 117 -9.23 -3.20 21.79
C LYS A 117 -8.14 -2.11 21.79
N SER A 118 -6.94 -2.40 21.29
CA SER A 118 -5.80 -1.46 21.23
C SER A 118 -5.50 -0.91 19.83
N CYS A 119 -6.01 -1.51 18.76
CA CYS A 119 -5.63 -1.14 17.40
C CYS A 119 -6.69 -0.22 16.76
N PHE A 120 -6.79 1.01 17.27
CA PHE A 120 -7.36 2.10 16.51
C PHE A 120 -6.76 3.47 16.92
N TYR A 121 -5.46 3.64 16.71
CA TYR A 121 -4.90 4.98 16.43
C TYR A 121 -4.81 5.18 14.92
N PHE A 122 -5.95 5.06 14.21
CA PHE A 122 -6.10 5.59 12.85
C PHE A 122 -6.91 6.90 12.85
N GLY A 123 -6.98 7.57 14.01
CA GLY A 123 -7.82 8.73 14.29
C GLY A 123 -7.16 9.85 15.09
N GLN A 124 -5.83 9.92 15.15
CA GLN A 124 -5.15 11.16 15.56
C GLN A 124 -4.22 11.61 14.43
N GLU A 125 -4.28 12.91 14.13
CA GLU A 125 -3.47 13.65 13.16
C GLU A 125 -2.01 13.18 13.11
N ASN A 126 -1.39 12.86 14.26
CA ASN A 126 0.02 12.45 14.37
C ASN A 126 0.44 11.21 13.56
N ALA A 127 -0.33 10.12 13.54
CA ALA A 127 0.10 8.90 12.82
C ALA A 127 0.00 9.08 11.29
N ARG A 128 -0.95 9.92 10.85
CA ARG A 128 -1.05 10.36 9.46
C ARG A 128 0.07 11.33 9.11
N GLU A 129 0.39 12.29 9.98
CA GLU A 129 1.48 13.25 9.80
C GLU A 129 2.83 12.54 9.72
N GLU A 130 3.17 11.66 10.67
CA GLU A 130 4.44 10.92 10.65
C GLU A 130 4.56 9.98 9.44
N CYS A 131 3.46 9.32 9.06
CA CYS A 131 3.46 8.49 7.87
C CYS A 131 3.56 9.35 6.60
N ARG A 132 2.88 10.49 6.55
CA ARG A 132 2.94 11.46 5.45
C ARG A 132 4.30 12.11 5.33
N GLU A 133 4.92 12.55 6.43
CA GLU A 133 6.26 13.14 6.48
C GLU A 133 7.33 12.13 6.06
N TYR A 134 7.25 10.89 6.57
CA TYR A 134 8.17 9.84 6.17
C TYR A 134 7.96 9.41 4.71
N MET A 135 6.72 9.22 4.27
CA MET A 135 6.43 8.91 2.87
C MET A 135 6.77 10.07 1.94
N ASN A 136 6.61 11.31 2.38
CA ASN A 136 7.12 12.49 1.69
C ASN A 136 8.64 12.47 1.63
N SER A 137 9.35 12.09 2.71
CA SER A 137 10.82 11.96 2.70
C SER A 137 11.28 10.92 1.67
N GLN A 138 10.56 9.81 1.52
CA GLN A 138 10.83 8.81 0.49
C GLN A 138 10.44 9.31 -0.91
N LYS A 139 9.30 10.00 -1.05
CA LYS A 139 8.88 10.66 -2.29
C LYS A 139 9.92 11.68 -2.77
N TYR A 140 10.50 12.45 -1.86
CA TYR A 140 11.61 13.36 -2.14
C TYR A 140 12.87 12.59 -2.53
N ARG A 141 13.21 11.48 -1.88
CA ARG A 141 14.34 10.62 -2.29
C ARG A 141 14.14 10.03 -3.69
N THR A 142 12.95 9.53 -4.03
CA THR A 142 12.65 8.99 -5.37
C THR A 142 12.61 10.10 -6.43
N VAL A 143 12.13 11.31 -6.11
CA VAL A 143 12.15 12.47 -7.02
C VAL A 143 13.57 12.99 -7.23
N VAL A 144 14.37 13.10 -6.17
CA VAL A 144 15.78 13.51 -6.24
C VAL A 144 16.62 12.44 -6.97
N ALA A 145 16.35 11.16 -6.75
CA ALA A 145 16.97 10.06 -7.51
C ALA A 145 16.60 10.13 -9.01
N LYS A 146 15.33 10.40 -9.34
CA LYS A 146 14.89 10.63 -10.74
C LYS A 146 15.54 11.85 -11.38
N GLN A 147 15.77 12.94 -10.62
CA GLN A 147 16.49 14.10 -11.12
C GLN A 147 17.97 13.80 -11.31
N ARG A 148 18.61 13.06 -10.39
CA ARG A 148 20.03 12.68 -10.47
C ARG A 148 20.34 11.76 -11.65
N ILE A 149 19.51 10.74 -11.88
CA ILE A 149 19.64 9.84 -13.06
C ILE A 149 19.47 10.61 -14.38
N ARG A 150 18.69 11.70 -14.38
CA ARG A 150 18.52 12.56 -15.56
C ARG A 150 19.74 13.44 -15.86
N TRP A 151 20.54 13.80 -14.85
CA TRP A 151 21.74 14.64 -15.00
C TRP A 151 23.02 13.83 -15.25
N GLU A 152 23.08 12.58 -14.80
CA GLU A 152 24.22 11.67 -15.05
C GLU A 152 24.11 10.94 -16.42
N GLY A 153 23.12 11.31 -17.26
CA GLY A 153 22.84 10.72 -18.57
C GLY A 153 22.81 11.71 -19.75
N THR A 154 23.58 12.80 -19.65
CA THR A 154 23.91 13.76 -20.74
C THR A 154 25.39 14.02 -20.72
#